data_AF-A0A6L3XW48-F1
#
_entry.id   AF-A0A6L3XW48-F1
#
_cell.length_a   1.000
_cell.length_b   1.000
_cell.length_c   1.000
_cell.angle_alpha   90.00
_cell.angle_beta   90.00
_cell.angle_gamma   90.00
#
_symmetry.space_group_name_H-M   'P 1'
#
loop_
_entity.id
_entity.type
_entity.pdbx_description
1 polymer ?
#
loop_
_entity_poly.entity_id
_entity_poly.type
_entity_poly.pdbx_seq_one_letter_code
_entity_poly.pdbx_strand_id
1 'polypeptide(L)' 'EEVERPAAPGQTRITTEKDEVKCRAFAKENWWYLPVDAELSGEQPEHLRKELLALVQ' A
#
# COMPACT_ATOMS: atom_id res chain seq x y z
N GLU A 1 5.73 -14.81 -2.61
CA GLU A 1 5.69 -14.68 -1.13
C GLU A 1 7.06 -14.18 -0.64
N GLU A 2 7.47 -12.98 -1.09
CA GLU A 2 8.82 -12.43 -0.90
C GLU A 2 8.81 -11.26 0.11
N VAL A 3 7.80 -11.21 0.97
CA VAL A 3 7.51 -10.04 1.81
C VAL A 3 8.35 -10.03 3.09
N GLU A 4 9.01 -11.14 3.43
CA GLU A 4 9.56 -11.35 4.77
C GLU A 4 11.08 -11.51 4.80
N ARG A 5 11.82 -10.79 3.93
CA ARG A 5 13.28 -10.71 4.08
C ARG A 5 13.61 -9.72 5.20
N PRO A 6 14.14 -10.16 6.36
CA PRO A 6 14.52 -9.24 7.42
C PRO A 6 15.58 -8.27 6.90
N ALA A 7 15.42 -6.99 7.20
CA ALA A 7 16.44 -5.99 6.92
C ALA A 7 17.71 -6.32 7.70
N ALA A 8 18.88 -6.08 7.11
CA ALA A 8 20.15 -6.25 7.81
C ALA A 8 20.22 -5.31 9.03
N PRO A 9 21.01 -5.66 10.07
CA PRO A 9 21.23 -4.77 11.21
C PRO A 9 21.71 -3.38 10.73
N GLY A 10 21.02 -2.31 11.15
CA GLY A 10 21.34 -0.93 10.76
C GLY A 10 20.64 -0.42 9.49
N GLN A 11 19.80 -1.23 8.84
CA GLN A 11 19.08 -0.83 7.64
C GLN A 11 17.64 -0.38 7.96
N THR A 12 17.29 0.84 7.55
CA THR A 12 15.93 1.38 7.65
C THR A 12 15.09 0.94 6.46
N ARG A 13 13.86 0.46 6.69
CA ARG A 13 12.93 0.12 5.60
C ARG A 13 11.90 1.22 5.42
N ILE A 14 11.69 1.61 4.16
CA ILE A 14 10.60 2.49 3.74
C ILE A 14 9.57 1.63 3.02
N THR A 15 8.32 1.68 3.49
CA THR A 15 7.17 1.01 2.87
C THR A 15 6.15 2.04 2.39
N THR A 16 5.17 1.61 1.61
CA THR A 16 3.99 2.44 1.34
C THR A 16 2.98 2.24 2.46
N GLU A 17 2.09 3.22 2.67
CA GLU A 17 0.99 3.11 3.65
C GLU A 17 0.17 1.81 3.47
N LYS A 18 -0.01 1.37 2.22
CA LYS A 18 -0.70 0.12 1.86
C LYS A 18 -0.12 -1.12 2.54
N ASP A 19 1.20 -1.23 2.63
CA ASP A 19 1.87 -2.41 3.19
C ASP A 19 1.97 -2.30 4.72
N GLU A 20 1.97 -1.09 5.26
CA GLU A 20 1.91 -0.83 6.69
C GLU A 20 0.52 -1.17 7.27
N VAL A 21 -0.58 -0.78 6.64
CA VAL A 21 -1.94 -1.08 7.14
C VAL A 21 -2.28 -2.58 7.09
N LYS A 22 -1.65 -3.34 6.20
CA LYS A 22 -1.79 -4.81 6.11
C LYS A 22 -0.90 -5.55 7.10
N CYS A 23 0.28 -4.99 7.40
CA CYS A 23 1.29 -5.63 8.23
C CYS A 23 1.52 -4.89 9.57
N ARG A 24 0.55 -4.07 10.03
CA ARG A 24 0.68 -3.26 11.25
C ARG A 24 1.03 -4.08 12.49
N ALA A 25 0.51 -5.30 12.58
CA ALA A 25 0.83 -6.24 13.67
C ALA A 25 2.29 -6.74 13.64
N PHE A 26 2.98 -6.61 12.50
CA PHE A 26 4.35 -7.08 12.27
C PHE A 26 5.37 -5.94 12.06
N ALA A 27 4.91 -4.68 12.11
CA ALA A 27 5.75 -3.52 11.93
C ALA A 27 6.79 -3.41 13.06
N LYS A 28 8.07 -3.26 12.68
CA LYS A 28 9.18 -3.06 13.62
C LYS A 28 9.45 -1.57 13.82
N GLU A 29 10.13 -1.23 14.91
CA GLU A 29 10.43 0.16 15.31
C GLU A 29 11.20 0.97 14.25
N ASN A 30 11.92 0.30 13.34
CA ASN A 30 12.66 0.91 12.24
C ASN A 30 11.93 0.89 10.87
N TRP A 31 10.63 0.64 10.87
CA TRP A 31 9.78 0.67 9.67
C TRP A 31 9.06 2.00 9.59
N TRP A 32 9.29 2.69 8.48
CA TRP A 32 8.67 3.97 8.20
C TRP A 32 7.83 3.82 6.93
N TYR A 33 6.67 4.45 6.89
CA TYR A 33 5.89 4.54 5.68
C TYR A 33 5.94 5.96 5.12
N LEU A 34 5.88 6.06 3.80
CA LEU A 34 5.70 7.33 3.12
C LEU A 34 4.26 7.36 2.58
N PRO A 35 3.43 8.35 2.96
CA PRO A 35 2.14 8.55 2.31
C PRO A 35 2.40 8.90 0.83
N VAL A 36 1.69 8.22 -0.05
CA VAL A 36 1.72 8.50 -1.49
C VAL A 36 0.29 8.70 -1.96
N ASP A 37 0.04 9.85 -2.57
CA ASP A 37 -1.23 10.16 -3.21
C ASP A 37 -1.20 9.65 -4.65
N ALA A 38 -2.28 9.00 -5.08
CA ALA A 38 -2.47 8.58 -6.46
C ALA A 38 -3.57 9.44 -7.10
N GLU A 39 -3.19 10.32 -8.02
CA GLU A 39 -4.15 11.05 -8.84
C GLU A 39 -4.44 10.27 -10.13
N LEU A 40 -5.68 9.82 -10.26
CA LEU A 40 -6.18 9.23 -11.50
C LEU A 40 -6.69 10.37 -12.39
N SER A 41 -6.07 10.56 -13.55
CA SER A 41 -6.45 11.60 -14.51
C SER A 41 -7.46 11.09 -15.54
N GLY A 42 -8.12 12.01 -16.24
CA GLY A 42 -9.05 11.69 -17.34
C GLY A 42 -10.34 11.01 -16.88
N GLU A 43 -10.91 10.19 -17.76
CA GLU A 43 -12.20 9.49 -17.55
C GLU A 43 -12.03 8.14 -16.84
N GLN A 44 -10.78 7.67 -16.61
CA GLN A 44 -10.51 6.39 -15.95
C GLN A 44 -11.13 6.21 -14.55
N PRO A 45 -11.18 7.22 -13.65
CA PRO A 45 -11.78 7.07 -12.32
C PRO A 45 -13.27 6.73 -12.39
N GLU A 46 -14.01 7.41 -13.26
CA GLU A 46 -15.47 7.20 -13.41
C GLU A 46 -15.78 5.86 -14.06
N HIS A 47 -14.94 5.41 -15.00
CA HIS A 47 -15.05 4.07 -15.56
C HIS A 47 -14.86 2.99 -14.51
N LEU A 48 -13.76 3.07 -13.73
CA LEU A 48 -13.48 2.14 -12.64
C LEU A 48 -14.60 2.12 -11.60
N ARG A 49 -15.13 3.29 -11.23
CA ARG A 49 -16.25 3.43 -10.30
C ARG A 49 -17.49 2.67 -10.78
N LYS A 50 -17.81 2.78 -12.08
CA LYS A 50 -18.96 2.08 -12.67
C LYS A 50 -18.80 0.56 -12.63
N GLU A 51 -17.61 0.05 -12.94
CA GLU A 51 -17.32 -1.39 -12.88
C GLU A 51 -17.43 -1.93 -11.44
N LEU A 52 -16.89 -1.21 -10.46
CA LEU A 52 -17.00 -1.60 -9.06
C LEU A 52 -18.45 -1.65 -8.59
N LEU A 53 -19.29 -0.67 -8.96
CA LEU A 53 -20.72 -0.67 -8.62
C LEU A 53 -21.48 -1.84 -9.23
N ALA A 54 -21.09 -2.28 -10.43
CA ALA A 54 -21.71 -3.43 -11.09
C ALA A 54 -21.42 -4.76 -10.38
N LEU A 55 -20.33 -4.86 -9.60
CA LEU A 55 -19.95 -6.08 -8.87
C LEU A 55 -20.71 -6.27 -7.55
N VAL A 56 -21.44 -5.26 -7.07
CA VAL A 56 -22.19 -5.30 -5.81
C VAL A 56 -23.71 -5.43 -6.03
N GLN A 57 -24.15 -5.57 -7.29
CA GLN A 57 -25.54 -5.89 -7.68
C GLN A 57 -25.67 -7.37 -7.98
#